data_AF-A0A8C2FGF1-F1
#
_entry.id   AF-A0A8C2FGF1-F1
#
_cell.length_a   1.000
_cell.length_b   1.000
_cell.length_c   1.000
_cell.angle_alpha   90.00
_cell.angle_beta   90.00
_cell.angle_gamma   90.00
#
_symmetry.space_group_name_H-M   'P 1'
#
loop_
_entity.id
_entity.type
_entity.pdbx_description
1 polymer ?
#
loop_
_entity_poly.entity_id
_entity_poly.type
_entity_poly.pdbx_seq_one_letter_code
_entity_poly.pdbx_strand_id
1 'polypeptide(L)'
;NGFLTFTEPLSAYNPILDSARDIIAPLWTRLDNRRGGTISYREDTSNAVLAYVTAAVKQYFPNIPFAATSAFVATWDSVPYYNGGGVITFQVVLAYNVHRSFILINYGDVAETGQPWQAGYNTVDSASSFTIPAARVLEILSSSNINVTACWSFHVDGSPNCKPTSCIFLKNKVLRGEFTKLFCAGCSGQVTLCNPRNVSQIVVVCRILQNVALRRSLRAGCLSWPNSDQL
;
A
#
# COMPACT_ATOMS: atom_id res chain seq x y z
N ASN A 1 -7.59 -9.14 1.89
CA ASN A 1 -6.88 -8.91 0.62
C ASN A 1 -5.78 -7.89 0.83
N GLY A 2 -4.71 -8.01 0.06
CA GLY A 2 -3.49 -7.20 0.19
C GLY A 2 -3.33 -6.12 -0.87
N PHE A 3 -4.34 -5.26 -1.02
CA PHE A 3 -4.32 -4.13 -1.95
C PHE A 3 -5.01 -2.89 -1.36
N LEU A 4 -4.72 -1.74 -1.97
CA LEU A 4 -5.35 -0.44 -1.77
C LEU A 4 -6.15 -0.05 -3.01
N THR A 5 -7.35 0.50 -2.81
CA THR A 5 -8.16 1.15 -3.86
C THR A 5 -8.62 2.53 -3.38
N PHE A 6 -9.05 3.41 -4.29
CA PHE A 6 -9.25 4.84 -3.98
C PHE A 6 -10.67 5.37 -4.25
N THR A 7 -11.54 4.57 -4.87
CA THR A 7 -12.88 5.02 -5.26
C THR A 7 -13.97 4.28 -4.51
N GLU A 8 -13.93 2.96 -4.52
CA GLU A 8 -14.91 2.12 -3.85
C GLU A 8 -14.31 0.76 -3.48
N PRO A 9 -14.90 0.06 -2.50
CA PRO A 9 -14.47 -1.28 -2.13
C PRO A 9 -14.53 -2.22 -3.33
N LEU A 10 -13.44 -2.96 -3.56
CA LEU A 10 -13.37 -3.96 -4.60
C LEU A 10 -13.60 -5.35 -4.00
N SER A 11 -14.79 -5.90 -4.19
CA SER A 11 -15.10 -7.28 -3.79
C SER A 11 -14.61 -8.30 -4.83
N ALA A 12 -13.32 -8.27 -5.16
CA ALA A 12 -12.71 -9.21 -6.09
C ALA A 12 -11.72 -10.13 -5.37
N TYR A 13 -11.88 -11.44 -5.62
CA TYR A 13 -11.06 -12.49 -5.03
C TYR A 13 -9.95 -12.98 -5.95
N ASN A 14 -10.12 -12.77 -7.26
CA ASN A 14 -9.14 -13.12 -8.27
C ASN A 14 -8.24 -11.90 -8.52
N PRO A 15 -6.92 -12.04 -8.37
CA PRO A 15 -6.00 -10.93 -8.57
C PRO A 15 -5.84 -10.64 -10.06
N ILE A 16 -6.42 -9.53 -10.50
CA ILE A 16 -6.32 -9.04 -11.88
C ILE A 16 -6.04 -7.54 -11.81
N LEU A 17 -4.78 -7.17 -12.02
CA LEU A 17 -4.33 -5.79 -12.04
C LEU A 17 -4.87 -4.99 -13.22
N ASP A 18 -5.39 -5.64 -14.27
CA ASP A 18 -6.12 -5.02 -15.39
C ASP A 18 -7.56 -4.60 -15.00
N SER A 19 -7.70 -4.01 -13.82
CA SER A 19 -8.94 -3.39 -13.40
C SER A 19 -9.01 -1.99 -13.99
N ALA A 20 -10.18 -1.57 -14.47
CA ALA A 20 -10.51 -0.16 -14.76
C ALA A 20 -10.59 0.68 -13.47
N ARG A 21 -9.60 0.54 -12.58
CA ARG A 21 -9.52 1.13 -11.25
C ARG A 21 -8.08 1.42 -10.89
N ASP A 22 -7.92 2.47 -10.09
CA ASP A 22 -6.66 2.75 -9.43
C ASP A 22 -6.45 1.78 -8.28
N ILE A 23 -5.39 0.98 -8.39
CA ILE A 23 -5.05 -0.07 -7.43
C ILE A 23 -3.56 -0.09 -7.15
N ILE A 24 -3.22 -0.23 -5.87
CA ILE A 24 -1.85 -0.52 -5.43
C ILE A 24 -1.91 -1.84 -4.68
N ALA A 25 -1.29 -2.87 -5.23
CA ALA A 25 -1.31 -4.22 -4.70
C ALA A 25 0.12 -4.65 -4.35
N PRO A 26 0.63 -4.36 -3.15
CA PRO A 26 1.84 -5.03 -2.67
C PRO A 26 1.70 -6.56 -2.74
N LEU A 27 0.56 -7.14 -2.35
CA LEU A 27 0.31 -8.55 -2.62
C LEU A 27 -1.20 -8.80 -2.68
N TRP A 28 -1.79 -8.69 -3.86
CA TRP A 28 -3.19 -9.03 -4.04
C TRP A 28 -3.35 -10.54 -4.05
N THR A 29 -3.85 -11.05 -2.92
CA THR A 29 -4.36 -12.40 -2.77
C THR A 29 -5.44 -12.43 -1.69
N ARG A 30 -6.04 -13.61 -1.46
CA ARG A 30 -7.08 -13.80 -0.46
C ARG A 30 -6.45 -13.90 0.93
N LEU A 31 -6.81 -12.94 1.79
CA LEU A 31 -6.38 -12.86 3.20
C LEU A 31 -7.59 -12.83 4.13
N ASP A 32 -7.45 -13.34 5.35
CA ASP A 32 -8.53 -13.41 6.34
C ASP A 32 -8.07 -12.96 7.74
N ASN A 33 -8.04 -11.64 7.98
CA ASN A 33 -7.60 -11.09 9.28
C ASN A 33 -8.52 -11.42 10.47
N ARG A 34 -9.69 -12.03 10.24
CA ARG A 34 -10.54 -12.55 11.33
C ARG A 34 -9.87 -13.70 12.08
N ARG A 35 -8.90 -14.36 11.42
CA ARG A 35 -8.12 -15.49 11.95
C ARG A 35 -6.81 -15.06 12.62
N GLY A 36 -6.51 -13.76 12.66
CA GLY A 36 -5.28 -13.22 13.24
C GLY A 36 -4.65 -12.12 12.39
N GLY A 37 -3.55 -11.56 12.90
CA GLY A 37 -2.88 -10.42 12.26
C GLY A 37 -3.67 -9.11 12.38
N THR A 38 -3.07 -8.03 11.88
CA THR A 38 -3.69 -6.70 11.90
C THR A 38 -3.45 -6.00 10.56
N ILE A 39 -4.46 -5.25 10.12
CA ILE A 39 -4.34 -4.32 9.01
C ILE A 39 -4.55 -2.93 9.60
N SER A 40 -3.54 -2.07 9.46
CA SER A 40 -3.57 -0.69 9.99
C SER A 40 -3.14 0.30 8.92
N TYR A 41 -3.55 1.55 9.10
CA TYR A 41 -3.07 2.65 8.29
C TYR A 41 -2.89 3.91 9.13
N ARG A 42 -2.09 4.84 8.64
CA ARG A 42 -1.97 6.20 9.17
C ARG A 42 -1.58 7.17 8.08
N GLU A 43 -1.97 8.42 8.23
CA GLU A 43 -1.31 9.54 7.58
C GLU A 43 -0.32 10.14 8.59
N ASP A 44 0.84 10.54 8.10
CA ASP A 44 1.86 11.20 8.88
C ASP A 44 2.33 12.47 8.18
N THR A 45 2.28 13.57 8.94
CA THR A 45 2.76 14.88 8.53
C THR A 45 3.85 15.38 9.49
N SER A 46 4.37 14.52 10.37
CA SER A 46 5.42 14.91 11.31
C SER A 46 6.75 15.12 10.59
N ASN A 47 7.48 16.16 10.98
CA ASN A 47 8.76 16.50 10.34
C ASN A 47 9.77 15.35 10.37
N ALA A 48 9.80 14.57 11.46
CA ALA A 48 10.70 13.43 11.61
C ALA A 48 10.41 12.34 10.58
N VAL A 49 9.13 11.95 10.42
CA VAL A 49 8.73 10.97 9.42
C VAL A 49 8.94 11.48 8.01
N LEU A 50 8.52 12.72 7.73
CA LEU A 50 8.66 13.30 6.40
C LEU A 50 10.13 13.41 5.98
N ALA A 51 11.03 13.75 6.91
CA ALA A 51 12.47 13.75 6.66
C ALA A 51 12.99 12.34 6.33
N TYR A 52 12.54 11.31 7.06
CA TYR A 52 12.93 9.92 6.82
C TYR A 52 12.46 9.41 5.46
N VAL A 53 11.18 9.63 5.13
CA VAL A 53 10.60 9.29 3.83
C VAL A 53 11.31 10.04 2.70
N THR A 54 11.60 11.33 2.90
CA THR A 54 12.35 12.14 1.95
C THR A 54 13.74 11.56 1.69
N ALA A 55 14.46 11.17 2.75
CA ALA A 55 15.80 10.60 2.63
C ALA A 55 15.79 9.29 1.83
N ALA A 56 14.84 8.39 2.10
CA ALA A 56 14.71 7.15 1.36
C ALA A 56 14.37 7.38 -0.12
N VAL A 57 13.42 8.27 -0.42
CA VAL A 57 13.09 8.61 -1.81
C VAL A 57 14.31 9.20 -2.53
N LYS A 58 15.08 10.10 -1.89
CA LYS A 58 16.31 10.65 -2.48
C LYS A 58 17.39 9.59 -2.68
N GLN A 59 17.47 8.59 -1.81
CA GLN A 59 18.39 7.47 -2.00
C GLN A 59 18.02 6.63 -3.22
N TYR A 60 16.73 6.35 -3.42
CA TYR A 60 16.24 5.50 -4.51
C TYR A 60 16.14 6.25 -5.85
N PHE A 61 15.88 7.55 -5.81
CA PHE A 61 15.70 8.43 -6.96
C PHE A 61 16.53 9.71 -6.82
N PRO A 62 17.87 9.63 -6.86
CA PRO A 62 18.76 10.76 -6.58
C PRO A 62 18.59 11.93 -7.56
N ASN A 63 18.11 11.65 -8.77
CA ASN A 63 17.93 12.65 -9.83
C ASN A 63 16.57 13.36 -9.77
N ILE A 64 15.70 13.02 -8.83
CA ILE A 64 14.36 13.61 -8.71
C ILE A 64 14.30 14.47 -7.45
N PRO A 65 14.18 15.81 -7.59
CA PRO A 65 14.08 16.68 -6.43
C PRO A 65 12.77 16.40 -5.69
N PHE A 66 12.89 15.96 -4.44
CA PHE A 66 11.76 15.59 -3.61
C PHE A 66 11.96 16.02 -2.15
N ALA A 67 10.86 16.45 -1.54
CA ALA A 67 10.71 16.70 -0.12
C ALA A 67 9.25 16.39 0.22
N ALA A 68 9.01 15.36 1.02
CA ALA A 68 7.66 14.90 1.35
C ALA A 68 6.93 15.96 2.19
N THR A 69 5.67 16.21 1.85
CA THR A 69 4.75 17.05 2.64
C THR A 69 3.67 16.22 3.33
N SER A 70 3.45 14.98 2.88
CA SER A 70 2.58 13.99 3.54
C SER A 70 3.08 12.59 3.20
N ALA A 71 2.89 11.66 4.13
CA ALA A 71 3.13 10.24 3.95
C ALA A 71 1.94 9.43 4.45
N PHE A 72 1.32 8.62 3.58
CA PHE A 72 0.34 7.62 3.99
C PHE A 72 1.03 6.26 4.13
N VAL A 73 0.71 5.53 5.19
CA VAL A 73 1.29 4.23 5.48
C VAL A 73 0.17 3.24 5.73
N ALA A 74 0.18 2.13 4.99
CA ALA A 74 -0.68 0.98 5.25
C ALA A 74 0.18 -0.24 5.57
N THR A 75 -0.16 -0.96 6.64
CA THR A 75 0.56 -2.13 7.11
C THR A 75 -0.38 -3.32 7.18
N TRP A 76 0.04 -4.44 6.63
CA TRP A 76 -0.50 -5.76 6.92
C TRP A 76 0.55 -6.44 7.79
N ASP A 77 0.24 -6.71 9.04
CA ASP A 77 1.14 -7.36 9.98
C ASP A 77 0.60 -8.74 10.35
N SER A 78 1.35 -9.77 9.97
CA SER A 78 1.09 -11.18 10.29
C SER A 78 -0.33 -11.63 9.90
N VAL A 79 -0.83 -11.15 8.76
CA VAL A 79 -2.21 -11.42 8.30
C VAL A 79 -2.24 -12.80 7.63
N PRO A 80 -3.13 -13.71 8.02
CA PRO A 80 -3.15 -15.06 7.47
C PRO A 80 -3.79 -15.10 6.07
N TYR A 81 -3.29 -16.03 5.24
CA TYR A 81 -3.96 -16.43 4.02
C TYR A 81 -5.33 -17.05 4.31
N TYR A 82 -6.29 -16.84 3.40
CA TYR A 82 -7.63 -17.41 3.54
C TYR A 82 -7.61 -18.95 3.62
N ASN A 83 -6.75 -19.60 2.83
CA ASN A 83 -6.57 -21.06 2.84
C ASN A 83 -5.77 -21.59 4.04
N GLY A 84 -5.25 -20.73 4.92
CA GLY A 84 -4.42 -21.14 6.06
C GLY A 84 -2.97 -21.49 5.73
N GLY A 85 -2.47 -21.21 4.52
CA GLY A 85 -1.11 -21.55 4.08
C GLY A 85 0.03 -20.76 4.72
N GLY A 86 -0.23 -19.99 5.78
CA GLY A 86 0.74 -19.10 6.43
C GLY A 86 0.23 -17.68 6.61
N VAL A 87 1.13 -16.81 7.04
CA VAL A 87 0.85 -15.38 7.26
C VAL A 87 1.76 -14.50 6.42
N ILE A 88 1.35 -13.25 6.27
CA ILE A 88 2.05 -12.25 5.48
C ILE A 88 2.23 -10.95 6.26
N THR A 89 3.38 -10.33 6.03
CA THR A 89 3.68 -8.98 6.50
C THR A 89 4.27 -8.15 5.38
N PHE A 90 3.66 -6.99 5.12
CA PHE A 90 4.21 -5.97 4.24
C PHE A 90 3.62 -4.60 4.57
N GLN A 91 4.26 -3.58 4.01
CA GLN A 91 3.89 -2.19 4.20
C GLN A 91 3.91 -1.44 2.87
N VAL A 92 2.96 -0.52 2.70
CA VAL A 92 2.92 0.43 1.59
C VAL A 92 3.03 1.82 2.16
N VAL A 93 3.93 2.62 1.61
CA VAL A 93 4.09 4.05 1.90
C VAL A 93 3.80 4.83 0.63
N LEU A 94 2.84 5.73 0.70
CA LEU A 94 2.57 6.70 -0.36
C LEU A 94 3.17 8.02 0.08
N ALA A 95 4.28 8.41 -0.55
CA ALA A 95 4.98 9.65 -0.26
C ALA A 95 4.62 10.69 -1.31
N TYR A 96 4.29 11.90 -0.87
CA TYR A 96 3.78 12.92 -1.77
C TYR A 96 4.32 14.31 -1.43
N ASN A 97 4.51 15.12 -2.48
CA ASN A 97 4.61 16.57 -2.40
C ASN A 97 3.85 17.23 -3.57
N VAL A 98 3.76 18.56 -3.59
CA VAL A 98 2.99 19.35 -4.58
C VAL A 98 3.16 18.91 -6.04
N HIS A 99 4.31 18.35 -6.40
CA HIS A 99 4.68 17.99 -7.77
C HIS A 99 4.89 16.50 -7.99
N ARG A 100 5.22 15.73 -6.96
CA ARG A 100 5.75 14.37 -7.08
C ARG A 100 5.07 13.38 -6.15
N SER A 101 4.89 12.16 -6.63
CA SER A 101 4.24 11.05 -5.91
C SER A 101 5.08 9.79 -6.03
N PHE A 102 5.21 9.05 -4.92
CA PHE A 102 5.95 7.80 -4.87
C PHE A 102 5.16 6.72 -4.13
N ILE A 103 5.26 5.49 -4.62
CA ILE A 103 4.78 4.28 -3.96
C ILE A 103 6.01 3.52 -3.48
N LEU A 104 6.10 3.25 -2.19
CA LEU A 104 7.16 2.41 -1.62
C LEU A 104 6.48 1.19 -1.00
N ILE A 105 6.92 0.01 -1.40
CA ILE A 105 6.42 -1.27 -0.92
C ILE A 105 7.57 -1.97 -0.22
N ASN A 106 7.36 -2.29 1.06
CA ASN A 106 8.34 -2.97 1.89
C ASN A 106 7.76 -4.31 2.31
N TYR A 107 8.43 -5.40 1.95
CA TYR A 107 8.01 -6.73 2.38
C TYR A 107 8.75 -7.15 3.66
N GLY A 108 7.99 -7.67 4.62
CA GLY A 108 8.50 -8.36 5.79
C GLY A 108 8.58 -9.85 5.53
N ASP A 109 8.03 -10.65 6.44
CA ASP A 109 7.88 -12.09 6.22
C ASP A 109 6.58 -12.38 5.48
N VAL A 110 6.72 -12.98 4.30
CA VAL A 110 5.59 -13.38 3.46
C VAL A 110 5.74 -14.87 3.19
N ALA A 111 4.85 -15.68 3.76
CA ALA A 111 4.85 -17.12 3.53
C ALA A 111 4.57 -17.45 2.05
N GLU A 112 5.19 -18.51 1.54
CA GLU A 112 4.88 -19.03 0.20
C GLU A 112 3.41 -19.46 0.12
N THR A 113 2.79 -19.35 -1.05
CA THR A 113 1.37 -19.69 -1.22
C THR A 113 1.11 -20.34 -2.58
N GLY A 114 0.17 -21.30 -2.58
CA GLY A 114 -0.42 -21.84 -3.81
C GLY A 114 -1.67 -21.07 -4.25
N GLN A 115 -2.10 -20.05 -3.51
CA GLN A 115 -3.19 -19.18 -3.95
C GLN A 115 -2.72 -18.32 -5.12
N PRO A 116 -3.59 -18.01 -6.10
CA PRO A 116 -3.31 -16.97 -7.08
C PRO A 116 -2.96 -15.66 -6.37
N TRP A 117 -1.94 -14.97 -6.88
CA TRP A 117 -1.51 -13.68 -6.37
C TRP A 117 -0.99 -12.81 -7.52
N GLN A 118 -1.04 -11.49 -7.32
CA GLN A 118 -0.33 -10.51 -8.15
C GLN A 118 0.24 -9.41 -7.25
N ALA A 119 1.32 -8.78 -7.70
CA ALA A 119 1.93 -7.65 -7.01
C ALA A 119 2.28 -6.55 -8.02
N GLY A 120 2.06 -5.29 -7.65
CA GLY A 120 2.22 -4.16 -8.56
C GLY A 120 1.24 -3.02 -8.28
N TYR A 121 1.03 -2.18 -9.29
CA TYR A 121 0.01 -1.14 -9.28
C TYR A 121 -0.55 -0.94 -10.70
N ASN A 122 -1.79 -0.47 -10.77
CA ASN A 122 -2.39 -0.05 -12.04
C ASN A 122 -3.25 1.20 -11.85
N THR A 123 -3.36 1.98 -12.91
CA THR A 123 -4.23 3.15 -13.03
C THR A 123 -5.49 2.77 -13.81
N VAL A 124 -6.58 3.51 -13.58
CA VAL A 124 -7.89 3.30 -14.23
C VAL A 124 -7.84 3.22 -15.77
N ASP A 125 -6.94 3.96 -16.40
CA ASP A 125 -6.72 3.98 -17.85
C ASP A 125 -5.47 3.19 -18.27
N SER A 126 -4.86 2.46 -17.34
CA SER A 126 -3.59 1.74 -17.49
C SER A 126 -2.45 2.60 -18.06
N ALA A 127 -2.58 3.95 -18.01
CA ALA A 127 -1.59 4.88 -18.53
C ALA A 127 -0.29 4.89 -17.71
N SER A 128 -0.38 4.44 -16.45
CA SER A 128 0.76 4.12 -15.60
C SER A 128 0.46 2.82 -14.84
N SER A 129 1.26 1.80 -15.08
CA SER A 129 1.05 0.48 -14.48
C SER A 129 2.38 -0.24 -14.36
N PHE A 130 2.49 -1.10 -13.36
CA PHE A 130 3.63 -2.00 -13.22
C PHE A 130 3.20 -3.27 -12.51
N THR A 131 3.52 -4.41 -13.11
CA THR A 131 3.39 -5.73 -12.46
C THR A 131 4.78 -6.21 -12.08
N ILE A 132 4.97 -6.57 -10.81
CA ILE A 132 6.22 -7.15 -10.32
C ILE A 132 6.43 -8.50 -11.03
N PRO A 133 7.52 -8.67 -11.80
CA PRO A 133 7.74 -9.87 -12.60
C PRO A 133 8.31 -10.99 -11.72
N ALA A 134 7.45 -11.63 -10.93
CA ALA A 134 7.80 -12.74 -10.06
C ALA A 134 6.80 -13.88 -10.23
N ALA A 135 7.31 -15.11 -10.37
CA ALA A 135 6.51 -16.33 -10.45
C ALA A 135 6.19 -16.89 -9.06
N ARG A 136 7.04 -16.58 -8.07
CA ARG A 136 6.92 -17.05 -6.68
C ARG A 136 7.02 -15.90 -5.68
N VAL A 137 6.39 -16.04 -4.51
CA VAL A 137 6.47 -15.02 -3.45
C VAL A 137 7.92 -14.82 -3.00
N LEU A 138 8.69 -15.91 -2.91
CA LEU A 138 10.12 -15.84 -2.60
C LEU A 138 10.92 -14.93 -3.55
N GLU A 139 10.54 -14.84 -4.82
CA GLU A 139 11.22 -13.97 -5.80
C GLU A 139 10.93 -12.49 -5.50
N ILE A 140 9.72 -12.14 -5.03
CA ILE A 140 9.41 -10.77 -4.57
C ILE A 140 10.32 -10.38 -3.41
N LEU A 141 10.58 -11.32 -2.50
CA LEU A 141 11.41 -11.09 -1.32
C LEU A 141 12.91 -11.05 -1.64
N SER A 142 13.36 -11.69 -2.72
CA SER A 142 14.77 -11.73 -3.11
C SER A 142 15.16 -10.69 -4.16
N SER A 143 14.19 -9.99 -4.76
CA SER A 143 14.40 -8.99 -5.80
C SER A 143 13.93 -7.59 -5.41
N SER A 144 14.28 -6.61 -6.24
CA SER A 144 14.01 -5.19 -6.03
C SER A 144 14.27 -4.41 -7.33
N ASN A 145 13.62 -3.27 -7.50
CA ASN A 145 13.95 -2.30 -8.56
C ASN A 145 14.84 -1.14 -8.07
N ILE A 146 15.14 -1.07 -6.77
CA ILE A 146 15.94 -0.02 -6.14
C ILE A 146 17.22 -0.57 -5.47
N ASN A 147 17.57 -1.82 -5.78
CA ASN A 147 18.73 -2.53 -5.24
C ASN A 147 18.70 -2.69 -3.71
N VAL A 148 17.49 -2.74 -3.13
CA VAL A 148 17.25 -3.02 -1.71
C VAL A 148 16.30 -4.20 -1.61
N THR A 149 16.82 -5.35 -1.22
CA THR A 149 16.11 -6.63 -1.16
C THR A 149 14.77 -6.51 -0.43
N ALA A 150 13.71 -7.09 -0.99
CA ALA A 150 12.35 -7.06 -0.46
C ALA A 150 11.71 -5.65 -0.43
N CYS A 151 12.29 -4.66 -1.11
CA CYS A 151 11.72 -3.32 -1.22
C CYS A 151 11.56 -2.93 -2.68
N TRP A 152 10.40 -2.37 -3.01
CA TRP A 152 10.04 -1.93 -4.34
C TRP A 152 9.57 -0.50 -4.27
N SER A 153 10.04 0.37 -5.15
CA SER A 153 9.65 1.77 -5.11
C SER A 153 9.40 2.33 -6.50
N PHE A 154 8.33 3.11 -6.66
CA PHE A 154 7.87 3.60 -7.95
C PHE A 154 7.60 5.08 -7.88
N HIS A 155 8.14 5.81 -8.85
CA HIS A 155 7.79 7.20 -9.11
C HIS A 155 6.53 7.26 -9.96
N VAL A 156 5.47 7.91 -9.47
CA VAL A 156 4.11 7.83 -10.02
C VAL A 156 3.40 9.19 -10.12
N ASP A 157 4.02 10.12 -10.83
CA ASP A 157 3.52 11.51 -10.99
C ASP A 157 2.29 11.66 -11.90
N GLY A 158 1.78 10.56 -12.44
CA GLY A 158 0.87 10.58 -13.56
C GLY A 158 1.62 10.72 -14.89
N SER A 159 1.13 10.03 -15.91
CA SER A 159 1.66 10.12 -17.27
C SER A 159 1.17 11.41 -17.95
N PRO A 160 1.94 12.07 -18.83
CA PRO A 160 1.44 13.19 -19.63
C PRO A 160 0.16 12.86 -20.41
N ASN A 161 -0.04 11.58 -20.72
CA ASN A 161 -1.20 11.08 -21.47
C ASN A 161 -2.41 10.76 -20.59
N CYS A 162 -2.30 10.86 -19.27
CA CYS A 162 -3.37 10.44 -18.40
C CYS A 162 -4.31 11.61 -18.05
N LYS A 163 -5.61 11.31 -18.01
CA LYS A 163 -6.64 12.35 -17.93
C LYS A 163 -6.53 13.12 -16.60
N PRO A 164 -6.93 14.41 -16.53
CA PRO A 164 -6.80 15.22 -15.31
C PRO A 164 -7.45 14.60 -14.06
N THR A 165 -8.45 13.74 -14.24
CA THR A 165 -9.12 12.95 -13.18
C THR A 165 -8.34 11.72 -12.73
N SER A 166 -7.46 11.19 -13.59
CA SER A 166 -6.65 9.98 -13.38
C SER A 166 -5.23 10.30 -12.90
N CYS A 167 -4.67 11.46 -13.27
CA CYS A 167 -3.24 11.77 -13.08
C CYS A 167 -2.86 12.34 -11.74
N ILE A 168 -3.84 12.68 -10.92
CA ILE A 168 -3.59 13.25 -9.61
C ILE A 168 -3.81 12.13 -8.59
N PHE A 169 -2.96 11.10 -8.69
CA PHE A 169 -3.10 9.82 -7.98
C PHE A 169 -3.15 10.02 -6.47
N LEU A 170 -2.30 10.91 -5.94
CA LEU A 170 -2.26 11.20 -4.51
C LEU A 170 -2.94 12.54 -4.19
N LYS A 171 -2.53 13.68 -4.74
CA LYS A 171 -3.06 14.99 -4.29
C LYS A 171 -4.59 15.13 -4.28
N ASN A 172 -5.30 14.76 -5.34
CA ASN A 172 -6.76 14.98 -5.42
C ASN A 172 -7.57 13.88 -4.76
N LYS A 173 -7.06 12.64 -4.68
CA LYS A 173 -7.76 11.52 -4.04
C LYS A 173 -7.47 11.40 -2.55
N VAL A 174 -6.28 11.82 -2.14
CA VAL A 174 -5.80 11.78 -0.76
C VAL A 174 -6.04 13.11 -0.02
N LEU A 175 -5.82 14.28 -0.66
CA LEU A 175 -5.90 15.60 0.02
C LEU A 175 -7.22 16.37 -0.19
N ARG A 176 -8.21 15.86 -0.94
CA ARG A 176 -9.56 16.46 -0.97
C ARG A 176 -10.44 16.12 0.24
N GLY A 177 -9.88 15.45 1.24
CA GLY A 177 -10.43 15.39 2.59
C GLY A 177 -9.98 14.13 3.32
N GLU A 178 -9.72 14.33 4.62
CA GLU A 178 -9.16 13.40 5.61
C GLU A 178 -9.49 11.91 5.36
N PHE A 179 -8.45 11.06 5.48
CA PHE A 179 -8.45 9.61 5.35
C PHE A 179 -9.35 8.93 6.36
N THR A 180 -10.23 7.98 5.96
CA THR A 180 -11.16 7.49 7.00
C THR A 180 -11.84 6.14 6.93
N LYS A 181 -11.67 5.29 5.91
CA LYS A 181 -12.50 4.06 5.90
C LYS A 181 -11.74 2.79 5.50
N LEU A 182 -11.52 1.90 6.46
CA LEU A 182 -11.31 0.49 6.17
C LEU A 182 -12.68 -0.12 5.82
N PHE A 183 -12.79 -0.80 4.68
CA PHE A 183 -14.01 -1.51 4.32
C PHE A 183 -13.76 -3.01 4.33
N CYS A 184 -14.64 -3.75 4.98
CA CYS A 184 -14.69 -5.19 4.81
C CYS A 184 -15.54 -5.50 3.58
N ALA A 185 -14.96 -6.10 2.54
CA ALA A 185 -15.75 -6.96 1.67
C ALA A 185 -16.07 -8.25 2.44
N GLY A 186 -17.28 -8.30 3.00
CA GLY A 186 -17.84 -9.46 3.69
C GLY A 186 -19.37 -9.41 3.64
N CYS A 187 -19.93 -10.02 2.60
CA CYS A 187 -21.35 -10.32 2.35
C CYS A 187 -22.32 -9.14 2.10
N SER A 188 -23.05 -9.27 0.97
CA SER A 188 -24.25 -8.52 0.55
C SER A 188 -24.17 -6.99 0.55
N GLY A 189 -23.64 -6.39 -0.53
CA GLY A 189 -24.13 -5.13 -1.11
C GLY A 189 -24.18 -3.84 -0.28
N GLN A 190 -23.80 -3.86 1.00
CA GLN A 190 -23.84 -2.71 1.90
C GLN A 190 -22.47 -2.48 2.52
N VAL A 191 -21.99 -1.27 2.32
CA VAL A 191 -20.68 -0.78 2.71
C VAL A 191 -20.76 -0.27 4.16
N THR A 192 -20.43 -1.12 5.14
CA THR A 192 -20.48 -0.77 6.57
C THR A 192 -19.09 -0.44 7.11
N LEU A 193 -18.98 0.58 7.97
CA LEU A 193 -17.77 0.88 8.76
C LEU A 193 -17.42 -0.32 9.64
N CYS A 194 -16.18 -0.79 9.57
CA CYS A 194 -15.80 -2.07 10.16
C CYS A 194 -14.97 -1.96 11.44
N ASN A 195 -15.17 -2.94 12.32
CA ASN A 195 -14.22 -3.29 13.38
C ASN A 195 -12.84 -3.59 12.74
N PRO A 196 -11.71 -3.05 13.27
CA PRO A 196 -10.35 -3.31 12.77
C PRO A 196 -9.99 -4.80 12.62
N ARG A 197 -10.64 -5.69 13.40
CA ARG A 197 -10.43 -7.15 13.31
C ARG A 197 -11.03 -7.82 12.07
N ASN A 198 -11.88 -7.14 11.31
CA ASN A 198 -12.61 -7.74 10.18
C ASN A 198 -12.26 -7.13 8.80
N VAL A 199 -11.28 -6.25 8.74
CA VAL A 199 -10.84 -5.60 7.49
C VAL A 199 -10.37 -6.60 6.43
N SER A 200 -11.09 -6.71 5.31
CA SER A 200 -10.61 -7.50 4.16
C SER A 200 -9.98 -6.65 3.06
N GLN A 201 -10.06 -5.32 3.10
CA GLN A 201 -9.35 -4.42 2.18
C GLN A 201 -9.28 -3.00 2.76
N ILE A 202 -8.30 -2.21 2.32
CA ILE A 202 -8.25 -0.78 2.62
C ILE A 202 -8.73 -0.03 1.38
N VAL A 203 -9.76 0.80 1.54
CA VAL A 203 -10.19 1.71 0.48
C VAL A 203 -9.99 3.13 1.00
N VAL A 204 -9.18 3.90 0.32
CA VAL A 204 -8.93 5.28 0.72
C VAL A 204 -10.11 6.13 0.22
N VAL A 205 -11.11 6.35 1.08
CA VAL A 205 -12.29 7.19 0.81
C VAL A 205 -12.48 8.21 1.95
N CYS A 206 -12.78 9.46 1.59
CA CYS A 206 -12.84 10.65 2.45
C CYS A 206 -14.05 10.67 3.44
N ARG A 207 -13.78 10.85 4.75
CA ARG A 207 -14.34 11.80 5.78
C ARG A 207 -14.20 11.31 7.25
N ILE A 208 -13.44 12.09 8.04
CA ILE A 208 -13.33 12.31 9.52
C ILE A 208 -12.76 11.22 10.46
N LEU A 209 -11.48 11.39 10.80
CA LEU A 209 -10.69 10.94 11.97
C LEU A 209 -10.83 9.49 12.51
N GLN A 210 -9.72 8.74 12.52
CA GLN A 210 -9.21 8.06 13.73
C GLN A 210 -7.79 7.47 13.55
N ASN A 211 -6.99 7.58 14.63
CA ASN A 211 -5.61 7.10 14.78
C ASN A 211 -5.54 5.61 15.15
N VAL A 212 -4.59 4.86 14.55
CA VAL A 212 -4.27 3.49 14.98
C VAL A 212 -2.74 3.29 15.05
N ALA A 213 -2.29 2.67 16.15
CA ALA A 213 -0.90 2.49 16.55
C ALA A 213 -0.13 1.37 15.81
N LEU A 214 1.20 1.44 15.91
CA LEU A 214 2.25 0.65 15.23
C LEU A 214 2.53 -0.74 15.86
N ARG A 215 2.89 -1.73 15.02
CA ARG A 215 3.74 -2.89 15.38
C ARG A 215 4.71 -3.25 14.25
N ARG A 216 5.88 -3.80 14.64
CA ARG A 216 7.08 -4.05 13.83
C ARG A 216 7.08 -5.45 13.22
N SER A 217 7.34 -5.55 11.91
CA SER A 217 7.91 -6.74 11.25
C SER A 217 8.31 -6.39 9.79
N LEU A 218 9.47 -5.77 9.58
CA LEU A 218 10.03 -5.59 8.23
C LEU A 218 11.47 -6.12 8.19
N ARG A 219 11.89 -6.65 7.04
CA ARG A 219 13.25 -7.15 6.85
C ARG A 219 14.26 -6.01 6.92
N ALA A 220 15.43 -6.31 7.49
CA ALA A 220 16.56 -5.39 7.55
C ALA A 220 17.01 -5.03 6.13
N GLY A 221 16.80 -3.76 5.72
CA GLY A 221 17.07 -3.27 4.38
C GLY A 221 16.02 -2.27 3.92
N CYS A 222 14.74 -2.52 4.19
CA CYS A 222 13.65 -1.59 3.89
C CYS A 222 13.53 -0.46 4.92
N LEU A 223 12.78 0.59 4.57
CA LEU A 223 12.39 1.68 5.47
C LEU A 223 11.85 1.11 6.80
N SER A 224 12.60 1.31 7.88
CA SER A 224 12.21 0.96 9.24
C SER A 224 11.71 2.21 9.95
N TRP A 225 10.45 2.18 10.38
CA TRP A 225 9.83 3.34 11.01
C TRP A 225 10.45 3.65 12.37
N PRO A 226 10.69 4.93 12.70
CA PRO A 226 11.12 5.33 14.04
C PRO A 226 10.10 4.86 15.08
N ASN A 227 10.59 4.49 16.27
CA ASN A 227 9.73 4.04 17.37
C ASN A 227 8.79 5.17 17.81
N SER A 228 7.58 4.80 18.23
CA SER A 228 6.65 5.71 18.91
C SER A 228 7.29 6.38 20.13
N ASP A 229 8.29 5.73 20.74
CA ASP A 229 8.96 6.20 21.96
C ASP A 229 10.13 7.17 21.66
N GLN A 230 10.30 7.55 20.39
CA GLN A 230 11.29 8.53 19.91
C GLN A 230 10.63 9.68 19.11
N LEU A 231 9.30 9.79 19.17
CA LEU A 231 8.48 10.84 18.55
C LEU A 231 7.70 11.62 19.63
#